data_AF-A0A1I5D510-F1
#
_entry.id   AF-A0A1I5D510-F1
#
_cell.length_a   1.000
_cell.length_b   1.000
_cell.length_c   1.000
_cell.angle_alpha   90.00
_cell.angle_beta   90.00
_cell.angle_gamma   90.00
#
_symmetry.space_group_name_H-M   'P 1'
#
loop_
_entity.id
_entity.type
_entity.pdbx_description
1 polymer ?
#
loop_
_entity_poly.entity_id
_entity_poly.type
_entity_poly.pdbx_seq_one_letter_code
_entity_poly.pdbx_strand_id
1 'polypeptide(L)'
;MKKNIIVLTSLFSVIIVAICFLALFEGKSFAKIKPLFSKREVARMESIIQKALSETSNVAYGSDLVVKDCEIINRVETARNCADPYSLRLQEFRLDIRETASVTQSSLVSSKPGRQSLLKFHFTPEIEQKVQSAKQQIWEYVSDKHGLRGAVWGEFAESAEQRLVKQYGFDKLGSYDVTQTCGSSKKMRHLPEKLGTYILSGDSRELGRVIKSYHQYCVSSDS
;
A
#
# COMPACT_ATOMS: atom_id res chain seq x y z
N MET A 1 -37.50 -41.55 -39.94
CA MET A 1 -37.65 -40.35 -39.07
C MET A 1 -37.76 -40.66 -37.57
N LYS A 2 -38.38 -41.77 -37.12
CA LYS A 2 -38.52 -42.10 -35.67
C LYS A 2 -37.20 -42.35 -34.92
N LYS A 3 -36.15 -42.88 -35.57
CA LYS A 3 -34.86 -43.18 -34.93
C LYS A 3 -34.06 -41.94 -34.52
N ASN A 4 -34.17 -40.83 -35.28
CA ASN A 4 -33.44 -39.60 -34.98
C ASN A 4 -34.04 -38.83 -33.80
N ILE A 5 -35.36 -38.96 -33.59
CA ILE A 5 -36.06 -38.31 -32.46
C ILE A 5 -35.64 -38.96 -31.13
N ILE A 6 -35.50 -40.29 -31.10
CA ILE A 6 -35.10 -41.03 -29.90
C ILE A 6 -33.68 -40.65 -29.47
N VAL A 7 -32.75 -40.54 -30.43
CA VAL A 7 -31.36 -40.11 -30.16
C VAL A 7 -31.29 -38.66 -29.68
N LEU A 8 -32.13 -37.77 -30.23
CA LEU A 8 -32.20 -36.38 -29.79
C LEU A 8 -32.73 -36.28 -28.35
N THR A 9 -33.77 -37.04 -28.00
CA THR A 9 -34.33 -37.04 -26.64
C THR A 9 -33.38 -37.66 -25.61
N SER A 10 -32.56 -38.65 -26.00
CA SER A 10 -31.54 -39.20 -25.11
C SER A 10 -30.35 -38.25 -24.91
N LEU A 11 -29.97 -37.48 -25.93
CA LEU A 11 -28.93 -36.46 -25.78
C LEU A 11 -29.37 -35.32 -24.86
N PHE A 12 -30.61 -34.84 -25.02
CA PHE A 12 -31.14 -33.76 -24.17
C PHE A 12 -31.24 -34.15 -22.71
N SER A 13 -31.65 -35.38 -22.40
CA SER A 13 -31.74 -35.87 -21.02
C SER A 13 -30.37 -36.04 -20.36
N VAL A 14 -29.34 -36.48 -21.10
CA VAL A 14 -27.96 -36.55 -20.59
C VAL A 14 -27.38 -35.15 -20.34
N ILE A 15 -27.64 -34.18 -21.23
CA ILE A 15 -27.17 -32.80 -21.07
C ILE A 15 -27.85 -32.12 -19.87
N ILE A 16 -29.15 -32.32 -19.67
CA ILE A 16 -29.87 -31.75 -18.52
C ILE A 16 -29.34 -32.32 -17.21
N VAL A 17 -29.10 -33.63 -17.13
CA VAL A 17 -28.50 -34.24 -15.93
C VAL A 17 -27.08 -33.71 -15.70
N ALA A 18 -26.27 -33.52 -16.74
CA ALA A 18 -24.94 -32.95 -16.63
C ALA A 18 -24.95 -31.49 -16.15
N ILE A 19 -25.87 -30.66 -16.66
CA ILE A 19 -26.05 -29.26 -16.23
C ILE A 19 -26.56 -29.21 -14.78
N CYS A 20 -27.50 -30.08 -14.39
CA CYS A 20 -27.97 -30.19 -13.01
C CYS A 20 -26.84 -30.65 -12.06
N PHE A 21 -25.95 -31.55 -12.50
CA PHE A 21 -24.78 -31.94 -11.71
C PHE A 21 -23.76 -30.80 -11.57
N LEU A 22 -23.55 -29.97 -12.60
CA LEU A 22 -22.70 -28.78 -12.53
C LEU A 22 -23.28 -27.73 -11.57
N ALA A 23 -24.59 -27.47 -11.63
CA ALA A 23 -25.28 -26.55 -10.72
C ALA A 23 -25.27 -27.04 -9.26
N LEU A 24 -25.31 -28.36 -9.02
CA LEU A 24 -25.17 -28.95 -7.68
C LEU A 24 -23.72 -28.96 -7.17
N PHE A 25 -22.72 -28.93 -8.06
CA PHE A 25 -21.32 -28.77 -7.69
C PHE A 25 -20.94 -27.32 -7.38
N GLU A 26 -21.54 -26.33 -8.07
CA GLU A 26 -21.41 -24.91 -7.70
C GLU A 26 -22.09 -24.59 -6.35
N GLY A 27 -23.08 -25.41 -5.94
CA GLY A 27 -23.75 -25.29 -4.64
C GLY A 27 -22.98 -25.84 -3.44
N LYS A 28 -21.82 -26.47 -3.62
CA LYS A 28 -21.01 -26.97 -2.50
C LYS A 28 -20.19 -25.86 -1.87
N SER A 29 -20.89 -25.13 -1.00
CA SER A 29 -20.31 -24.52 0.20
C SER A 29 -19.09 -23.62 -0.06
N PHE A 30 -19.35 -22.38 -0.44
CA PHE A 30 -18.57 -21.28 0.11
C PHE A 30 -18.78 -21.31 1.62
N ALA A 31 -18.06 -22.18 2.32
CA ALA A 31 -17.79 -21.96 3.72
C ALA A 31 -17.12 -20.59 3.74
N LYS A 32 -17.87 -19.55 4.11
CA LYS A 32 -17.31 -18.24 4.42
C LYS A 32 -16.13 -18.54 5.33
N ILE A 33 -14.92 -18.44 4.79
CA ILE A 33 -13.70 -18.65 5.54
C ILE A 33 -13.85 -17.70 6.72
N LYS A 34 -13.98 -18.25 7.93
CA LYS A 34 -14.07 -17.38 9.11
C LYS A 34 -12.84 -16.49 9.04
N PRO A 35 -13.00 -15.16 9.15
CA PRO A 35 -11.86 -14.27 9.09
C PRO A 35 -10.85 -14.72 10.13
N LEU A 36 -9.58 -14.82 9.71
CA LEU A 36 -8.48 -15.35 10.52
C LEU A 36 -8.43 -14.71 11.92
N PHE A 37 -8.89 -13.46 12.01
CA PHE A 37 -9.06 -12.70 13.24
C PHE A 37 -10.44 -12.04 13.29
N SER A 38 -10.98 -11.90 14.51
CA SER A 38 -12.18 -11.11 14.76
C SER A 38 -11.90 -9.61 14.61
N LYS A 39 -12.95 -8.81 14.34
CA LYS A 39 -12.82 -7.34 14.23
C LYS A 39 -12.18 -6.68 15.46
N ARG A 40 -12.43 -7.24 16.66
CA ARG A 40 -11.85 -6.75 17.92
C ARG A 40 -10.35 -7.05 18.01
N GLU A 41 -9.92 -8.21 17.53
CA GLU A 41 -8.49 -8.57 17.48
C GLU A 41 -7.76 -7.69 16.47
N VAL A 42 -8.35 -7.44 15.30
CA VAL A 42 -7.79 -6.52 14.30
C VAL A 42 -7.63 -5.12 14.87
N ALA A 43 -8.68 -4.55 15.47
CA ALA A 43 -8.61 -3.22 16.10
C ALA A 43 -7.56 -3.14 17.22
N ARG A 44 -7.34 -4.24 17.95
CA ARG A 44 -6.27 -4.32 18.96
C ARG A 44 -4.88 -4.33 18.31
N MET A 45 -4.70 -5.09 17.23
CA MET A 45 -3.44 -5.12 16.48
C MET A 45 -3.12 -3.73 15.90
N GLU A 46 -4.10 -3.09 15.25
CA GLU A 46 -4.01 -1.72 14.73
C GLU A 46 -3.55 -0.73 15.81
N SER A 47 -4.19 -0.76 16.98
CA SER A 47 -3.84 0.11 18.11
C SER A 47 -2.41 -0.11 18.62
N ILE A 48 -1.95 -1.36 18.71
CA ILE A 48 -0.57 -1.68 19.14
C ILE A 48 0.44 -1.16 18.12
N ILE A 49 0.19 -1.38 16.83
CA ILE A 49 1.08 -0.93 15.75
C ILE A 49 1.13 0.59 15.71
N GLN A 50 -0.04 1.25 15.75
CA GLN A 50 -0.13 2.71 15.76
C GLN A 50 0.65 3.30 16.94
N LYS A 51 0.43 2.78 18.16
CA LYS A 51 1.16 3.25 19.34
C LYS A 51 2.69 3.12 19.16
N ALA A 52 3.17 1.97 18.69
CA ALA A 52 4.59 1.74 18.48
C ALA A 52 5.18 2.65 17.39
N LEU A 53 4.44 2.95 16.33
CA LEU A 53 4.88 3.88 15.28
C LEU A 53 4.83 5.34 15.75
N SER A 54 3.85 5.71 16.58
CA SER A 54 3.76 7.07 17.14
C SER A 54 4.86 7.38 18.16
N GLU A 55 5.34 6.39 18.91
CA GLU A 55 6.46 6.55 19.86
C GLU A 55 7.80 6.83 19.15
N THR A 56 7.86 6.60 17.84
CA THR A 56 9.12 6.48 17.07
C THR A 56 9.21 7.48 15.93
N SER A 57 8.06 7.84 15.36
CA SER A 57 7.94 9.05 14.58
C SER A 57 8.17 10.26 15.50
N ASN A 58 9.02 11.20 15.08
CA ASN A 58 9.06 12.52 15.69
C ASN A 58 7.75 13.22 15.32
N VAL A 59 6.65 12.85 16.00
CA VAL A 59 5.32 13.41 15.82
C VAL A 59 5.39 14.86 16.28
N ALA A 60 5.82 15.75 15.38
CA ALA A 60 5.81 17.19 15.60
C ALA A 60 4.36 17.66 15.78
N TYR A 61 4.19 18.83 16.40
CA TYR A 61 2.87 19.43 16.57
C TYR A 61 2.13 19.52 15.22
N GLY A 62 0.98 18.84 15.09
CA GLY A 62 0.21 18.76 13.84
C GLY A 62 0.43 17.51 12.98
N SER A 63 1.15 16.49 13.48
CA SER A 63 1.23 15.18 12.82
C SER A 63 0.21 14.18 13.36
N ASP A 64 -0.26 13.30 12.47
CA ASP A 64 -1.27 12.28 12.70
C ASP A 64 -0.76 10.96 12.12
N LEU A 65 -0.78 9.91 12.93
CA LEU A 65 -0.41 8.57 12.50
C LEU A 65 -1.58 7.63 12.76
N VAL A 66 -2.09 7.05 11.68
CA VAL A 66 -3.26 6.17 11.69
C VAL A 66 -2.88 4.81 11.13
N VAL A 67 -3.23 3.75 11.86
CA VAL A 67 -3.17 2.37 11.36
C VAL A 67 -4.58 1.84 11.38
N LYS A 68 -5.17 1.62 10.21
CA LYS A 68 -6.57 1.19 10.10
C LYS A 68 -6.85 0.56 8.74
N ASP A 69 -7.71 -0.44 8.69
CA ASP A 69 -8.23 -1.01 7.43
C ASP A 69 -7.10 -1.40 6.46
N CYS A 70 -6.04 -2.01 6.99
CA CYS A 70 -4.83 -2.42 6.25
C CYS A 70 -3.98 -1.28 5.67
N GLU A 71 -4.23 -0.05 6.09
CA GLU A 71 -3.45 1.13 5.73
C GLU A 71 -2.63 1.63 6.92
N ILE A 72 -1.42 2.12 6.63
CA ILE A 72 -0.62 2.92 7.55
C ILE A 72 -0.48 4.30 6.92
N ILE A 73 -1.06 5.32 7.55
CA ILE A 73 -1.03 6.70 7.10
C ILE A 73 -0.23 7.51 8.12
N ASN A 74 0.85 8.13 7.67
CA ASN A 74 1.63 9.08 8.45
C ASN A 74 1.52 10.46 7.81
N ARG A 75 0.84 11.38 8.49
CA ARG A 75 0.62 12.75 8.05
C ARG A 75 1.38 13.70 8.96
N VAL A 76 2.08 14.65 8.37
CA VAL A 76 2.72 15.76 9.06
C VAL A 76 2.15 17.05 8.50
N GLU A 77 1.34 17.76 9.28
CA GLU A 77 0.88 19.11 8.96
C GLU A 77 1.63 20.13 9.81
N THR A 78 2.24 21.13 9.17
CA THR A 78 2.92 22.22 9.86
C THR A 78 1.98 23.42 9.97
N ALA A 79 1.52 23.71 11.19
CA ALA A 79 0.51 24.73 11.42
C ALA A 79 1.03 26.18 11.25
N ARG A 80 2.35 26.42 11.35
CA ARG A 80 2.97 27.75 11.26
C ARG A 80 4.40 27.67 10.73
N ASN A 81 4.76 28.64 9.89
CA ASN A 81 6.06 28.89 9.23
C ASN A 81 6.21 28.31 7.83
N CYS A 82 5.72 29.06 6.85
CA CYS A 82 6.18 28.95 5.47
C CYS A 82 6.96 30.21 5.13
N ALA A 83 8.24 30.23 5.49
CA ALA A 83 9.12 31.39 5.24
C ALA A 83 10.07 31.17 4.05
N ASP A 84 10.26 29.93 3.59
CA ASP A 84 11.19 29.54 2.53
C ASP A 84 10.43 28.92 1.32
N PRO A 85 10.88 29.16 0.07
CA PRO A 85 10.26 28.64 -1.16
C PRO A 85 10.11 27.11 -1.25
N TYR A 86 10.83 26.31 -0.46
CA TYR A 86 10.67 24.84 -0.44
C TYR A 86 9.85 24.31 0.75
N SER A 87 9.18 25.19 1.51
CA SER A 87 8.42 24.77 2.69
C SER A 87 7.09 24.07 2.32
N LEU A 88 6.93 22.84 2.81
CA LEU A 88 5.72 22.03 2.66
C LEU A 88 4.81 22.20 3.89
N ARG A 89 3.53 22.47 3.63
CA ARG A 89 2.46 22.57 4.64
C ARG A 89 1.96 21.19 5.07
N LEU A 90 1.89 20.26 4.12
CA LEU A 90 1.45 18.89 4.35
C LEU A 90 2.46 17.93 3.73
N GLN A 91 2.81 16.90 4.49
CA GLN A 91 3.42 15.68 3.97
C GLN A 91 2.56 14.51 4.45
N GLU A 92 2.22 13.60 3.55
CA GLU A 92 1.47 12.39 3.86
C GLU A 92 2.11 11.20 3.16
N PHE A 93 2.43 10.17 3.93
CA PHE A 93 2.88 8.87 3.44
C PHE A 93 1.76 7.87 3.72
N ARG A 94 1.29 7.16 2.70
CA ARG A 94 0.32 6.07 2.85
C ARG A 94 0.93 4.78 2.33
N LEU A 95 0.90 3.75 3.18
CA LEU A 95 1.27 2.38 2.84
C LEU A 95 0.02 1.50 2.94
N ASP A 96 -0.36 0.88 1.82
CA ASP A 96 -1.34 -0.20 1.83
C ASP A 96 -0.60 -1.54 2.04
N ILE A 97 -0.87 -2.19 3.17
CA ILE A 97 -0.21 -3.44 3.56
C ILE A 97 -0.53 -4.56 2.57
N ARG A 98 -1.65 -4.48 1.85
CA ARG A 98 -2.07 -5.49 0.87
C ARG A 98 -1.19 -5.50 -0.37
N GLU A 99 -0.50 -4.39 -0.64
CA GLU A 99 0.49 -4.29 -1.71
C GLU A 99 1.85 -4.89 -1.31
N THR A 100 1.99 -5.42 -0.09
CA THR A 100 3.25 -5.94 0.45
C THR A 100 3.34 -7.47 0.40
N ALA A 101 4.44 -8.00 -0.14
CA ALA A 101 4.73 -9.43 -0.15
C ALA A 101 5.17 -9.95 1.21
N SER A 102 5.91 -9.16 1.98
CA SER A 102 6.40 -9.59 3.30
C SER A 102 6.75 -8.41 4.20
N VAL A 103 6.80 -8.69 5.51
CA VAL A 103 7.26 -7.74 6.52
C VAL A 103 8.42 -8.32 7.32
N THR A 104 9.53 -7.59 7.38
CA THR A 104 10.71 -7.97 8.15
C THR A 104 10.97 -6.99 9.27
N GLN A 105 11.28 -7.51 10.46
CA GLN A 105 11.79 -6.74 11.58
C GLN A 105 13.23 -7.17 11.86
N SER A 106 14.16 -6.22 11.92
CA SER A 106 15.56 -6.49 12.26
C SER A 106 16.05 -5.53 13.33
N SER A 107 16.73 -6.00 14.36
CA SER A 107 17.34 -5.14 15.37
C SER A 107 18.51 -4.36 14.76
N LEU A 108 18.49 -3.04 14.89
CA LEU A 108 19.62 -2.19 14.55
C LEU A 108 20.56 -2.16 15.76
N VAL A 109 21.74 -2.74 15.61
CA VAL A 109 22.80 -2.62 16.63
C VAL A 109 23.37 -1.21 16.52
N SER A 110 22.84 -0.31 17.35
CA SER A 110 23.39 1.04 17.52
C SER A 110 24.50 1.01 18.57
N SER A 111 25.64 1.63 18.26
CA SER A 111 26.74 1.88 19.21
C SER A 111 26.43 3.00 20.23
N LYS A 112 25.21 3.56 20.22
CA LYS A 112 24.70 4.57 21.15
C LYS A 112 23.66 3.97 22.10
N PRO A 113 23.43 4.55 23.30
CA PRO A 113 22.41 4.08 24.22
C PRO A 113 21.02 4.16 23.56
N GLY A 114 20.38 3.00 23.40
CA GLY A 114 19.08 2.84 22.75
C GLY A 114 19.13 1.77 21.66
N ARG A 115 18.60 0.58 21.95
CA ARG A 115 18.32 -0.42 20.91
C ARG A 115 17.25 0.15 19.99
N GLN A 116 17.48 0.15 18.68
CA GLN A 116 16.47 0.46 17.67
C GLN A 116 16.15 -0.81 16.90
N SER A 117 14.95 -0.91 16.34
CA SER A 117 14.62 -1.96 15.38
C SER A 117 14.11 -1.32 14.09
N LEU A 118 14.29 -2.03 12.99
CA LEU A 118 13.90 -1.60 11.66
C LEU A 118 12.76 -2.48 11.19
N LEU A 119 11.64 -1.86 10.85
CA LEU A 119 10.48 -2.52 10.26
C LEU A 119 10.46 -2.19 8.76
N LYS A 120 10.56 -3.20 7.91
CA LYS A 120 10.49 -3.06 6.45
C LYS A 120 9.30 -3.83 5.90
N PHE A 121 8.51 -3.15 5.09
CA PHE A 121 7.45 -3.69 4.26
C PHE A 121 8.00 -3.83 2.84
N HIS A 122 8.13 -5.06 2.37
CA HIS A 122 8.60 -5.37 1.02
C HIS A 122 7.39 -5.44 0.11
N PHE A 123 7.35 -4.65 -0.95
CA PHE A 123 6.23 -4.66 -1.88
C PHE A 123 6.17 -5.97 -2.68
N THR A 124 5.01 -6.26 -3.24
CA THR A 124 4.91 -7.34 -4.22
C THR A 124 5.77 -7.02 -5.44
N PRO A 125 6.35 -8.03 -6.13
CA PRO A 125 7.22 -7.81 -7.29
C PRO A 125 6.56 -6.95 -8.37
N GLU A 126 5.24 -7.09 -8.56
CA GLU A 126 4.48 -6.28 -9.50
C GLU A 126 4.52 -4.79 -9.14
N ILE A 127 4.29 -4.45 -7.87
CA ILE A 127 4.30 -3.06 -7.39
C ILE A 127 5.72 -2.50 -7.42
N GLU A 128 6.73 -3.28 -7.02
CA GLU A 128 8.14 -2.87 -7.11
C GLU A 128 8.54 -2.56 -8.56
N GLN A 129 8.20 -3.43 -9.50
CA GLN A 129 8.50 -3.24 -10.91
C GLN A 129 7.78 -2.01 -11.48
N LYS A 130 6.51 -1.79 -11.12
CA LYS A 130 5.77 -0.58 -11.51
C LYS A 130 6.50 0.67 -11.03
N VAL A 131 6.80 0.77 -9.73
CA VAL A 131 7.49 1.93 -9.13
C VAL A 131 8.86 2.15 -9.78
N GLN A 132 9.66 1.08 -9.99
CA GLN A 132 10.96 1.18 -10.65
C GLN A 132 10.84 1.69 -12.09
N SER A 133 9.92 1.12 -12.87
CA SER A 133 9.68 1.51 -14.27
C SER A 133 9.29 3.00 -14.36
N ALA A 134 8.47 3.48 -13.43
CA ALA A 134 8.06 4.87 -13.39
C ALA A 134 9.21 5.81 -12.99
N LYS A 135 10.03 5.43 -12.00
CA LYS A 135 11.24 6.18 -11.64
C LYS A 135 12.22 6.27 -12.80
N GLN A 136 12.42 5.18 -13.54
CA GLN A 136 13.26 5.17 -14.73
C GLN A 136 12.73 6.12 -15.80
N GLN A 137 11.43 6.15 -16.05
CA GLN A 137 10.86 7.06 -17.05
C GLN A 137 10.83 8.52 -16.64
N ILE A 138 10.64 8.81 -15.34
CA ILE A 138 10.88 10.16 -14.82
C ILE A 138 12.33 10.56 -15.13
N TRP A 139 13.28 9.65 -14.87
CA TRP A 139 14.68 9.90 -15.14
C TRP A 139 14.97 10.13 -16.62
N GLU A 140 14.46 9.29 -17.52
CA GLU A 140 14.58 9.44 -18.99
C GLU A 140 13.97 10.77 -19.47
N TYR A 141 12.76 11.10 -19.02
CA TYR A 141 12.09 12.34 -19.37
C TYR A 141 12.86 13.58 -18.89
N VAL A 142 13.47 13.50 -17.70
CA VAL A 142 14.29 14.57 -17.12
C VAL A 142 15.65 14.65 -17.83
N SER A 143 16.28 13.52 -18.17
CA SER A 143 17.57 13.47 -18.84
C SER A 143 17.48 14.01 -20.27
N ASP A 144 16.46 13.63 -21.05
CA ASP A 144 16.29 14.04 -22.44
C ASP A 144 16.06 15.56 -22.61
N LYS A 145 15.81 16.28 -21.51
CA LYS A 145 15.55 17.72 -21.48
C LYS A 145 16.73 18.52 -20.96
N HIS A 146 17.95 18.00 -21.13
CA HIS A 146 19.25 18.63 -20.85
C HIS A 146 19.23 20.15 -21.11
N GLY A 147 19.03 20.96 -20.07
CA GLY A 147 19.03 22.42 -20.19
C GLY A 147 18.25 23.19 -19.11
N LEU A 148 17.31 22.56 -18.42
CA LEU A 148 16.56 23.20 -17.34
C LEU A 148 17.41 23.23 -16.06
N ARG A 149 17.90 24.41 -15.66
CA ARG A 149 18.58 24.66 -14.38
C ARG A 149 17.63 25.36 -13.41
N GLY A 150 17.73 25.05 -12.11
CA GLY A 150 17.02 25.78 -11.03
C GLY A 150 15.54 25.42 -10.89
N ALA A 151 14.71 26.34 -10.37
CA ALA A 151 13.29 26.10 -10.05
C ALA A 151 12.44 25.52 -11.21
N VAL A 152 12.80 25.83 -12.46
CA VAL A 152 12.15 25.28 -13.66
C VAL A 152 12.37 23.77 -13.78
N TRP A 153 13.48 23.25 -13.28
CA TRP A 153 13.74 21.81 -13.20
C TRP A 153 12.78 21.13 -12.21
N GLY A 154 12.51 21.76 -11.07
CA GLY A 154 11.54 21.28 -10.08
C GLY A 154 10.13 21.21 -10.65
N GLU A 155 9.64 22.31 -11.23
CA GLU A 155 8.30 22.34 -11.85
C GLU A 155 8.16 21.35 -13.02
N PHE A 156 9.22 21.14 -13.79
CA PHE A 156 9.23 20.22 -14.92
C PHE A 156 9.26 18.75 -14.47
N ALA A 157 10.09 18.42 -13.47
CA ALA A 157 10.13 17.09 -12.85
C ALA A 157 8.80 16.78 -12.14
N GLU A 158 8.20 17.75 -11.45
CA GLU A 158 6.88 17.65 -10.83
C GLU A 158 5.80 17.40 -11.90
N SER A 159 5.78 18.15 -12.99
CA SER A 159 4.82 17.92 -14.08
C SER A 159 5.03 16.57 -14.77
N ALA A 160 6.27 16.10 -14.88
CA ALA A 160 6.60 14.78 -15.42
C ALA A 160 6.04 13.68 -14.52
N GLU A 161 6.31 13.80 -13.22
CA GLU A 161 5.84 12.87 -12.21
C GLU A 161 4.31 12.80 -12.19
N GLN A 162 3.61 13.93 -12.16
CA GLN A 162 2.13 13.93 -12.17
C GLN A 162 1.56 13.28 -13.44
N ARG A 163 2.20 13.48 -14.60
CA ARG A 163 1.78 12.85 -15.85
C ARG A 163 1.99 11.33 -15.79
N LEU A 164 3.15 10.90 -15.31
CA LEU A 164 3.52 9.48 -15.21
C LEU A 164 2.68 8.76 -14.14
N VAL A 165 2.40 9.41 -13.01
CA VAL A 165 1.47 8.92 -11.98
C VAL A 165 0.12 8.56 -12.62
N LYS A 166 -0.43 9.44 -13.46
CA LYS A 166 -1.70 9.20 -14.16
C LYS A 166 -1.58 8.16 -15.28
N GLN A 167 -0.49 8.16 -16.05
CA GLN A 167 -0.31 7.27 -17.19
C GLN A 167 -0.12 5.80 -16.78
N TYR A 168 0.59 5.55 -15.69
CA TYR A 168 0.92 4.20 -15.22
C TYR A 168 -0.10 3.65 -14.22
N GLY A 169 -1.18 4.38 -13.96
CA GLY A 169 -2.19 3.94 -13.02
C GLY A 169 -1.73 4.01 -11.57
N PHE A 170 -0.73 4.85 -11.22
CA PHE A 170 -0.35 5.06 -9.82
C PHE A 170 -1.44 5.74 -9.01
N ASP A 171 -2.36 6.44 -9.68
CA ASP A 171 -3.60 6.90 -9.08
C ASP A 171 -4.50 5.76 -8.57
N LYS A 172 -4.24 4.51 -9.02
CA LYS A 172 -4.91 3.28 -8.59
C LYS A 172 -4.13 2.47 -7.56
N LEU A 173 -2.90 2.87 -7.22
CA LEU A 173 -2.19 2.23 -6.11
C LEU A 173 -2.79 2.67 -4.77
N GLY A 174 -2.86 1.73 -3.84
CA GLY A 174 -3.19 1.99 -2.45
C GLY A 174 -2.08 2.75 -1.73
N SER A 175 -0.81 2.47 -2.04
CA SER A 175 0.35 3.17 -1.46
C SER A 175 0.76 4.40 -2.27
N TYR A 176 0.99 5.53 -1.59
CA TYR A 176 1.38 6.79 -2.24
C TYR A 176 2.09 7.75 -1.26
N ASP A 177 2.79 8.73 -1.84
CA ASP A 177 3.28 9.91 -1.12
C ASP A 177 2.51 11.15 -1.59
N VAL A 178 2.21 12.06 -0.68
CA VAL A 178 1.52 13.32 -0.98
C VAL A 178 2.22 14.47 -0.30
N THR A 179 2.40 15.57 -1.04
CA THR A 179 2.84 16.83 -0.46
C THR A 179 1.86 17.97 -0.79
N GLN A 180 1.87 19.01 0.03
CA GLN A 180 1.19 20.26 -0.25
C GLN A 180 2.15 21.40 0.06
N THR A 181 2.43 22.25 -0.93
CA THR A 181 3.26 23.45 -0.75
C THR A 181 2.47 24.55 -0.06
N CYS A 182 3.17 25.37 0.71
CA CYS A 182 2.58 26.54 1.33
C CYS A 182 2.08 27.55 0.29
N GLY A 183 0.96 28.22 0.56
CA GLY A 183 0.32 29.14 -0.39
C GLY A 183 -0.50 28.46 -1.49
N SER A 184 -0.46 27.13 -1.59
CA SER A 184 -1.28 26.32 -2.49
C SER A 184 -2.26 25.43 -1.72
N SER A 185 -3.48 25.29 -2.22
CA SER A 185 -4.43 24.27 -1.76
C SER A 185 -4.27 22.94 -2.51
N LYS A 186 -3.44 22.91 -3.56
CA LYS A 186 -3.25 21.74 -4.41
C LYS A 186 -2.34 20.73 -3.72
N LYS A 187 -2.84 19.52 -3.52
CA LYS A 187 -2.05 18.36 -3.11
C LYS A 187 -1.41 17.71 -4.34
N MET A 188 -0.15 17.34 -4.22
CA MET A 188 0.62 16.66 -5.25
C MET A 188 0.85 15.22 -4.82
N ARG A 189 0.56 14.26 -5.71
CA ARG A 189 0.83 12.83 -5.48
C ARG A 189 2.16 12.46 -6.10
N HIS A 190 3.00 11.78 -5.35
CA HIS A 190 4.33 11.36 -5.76
C HIS A 190 4.40 9.83 -5.82
N LEU A 191 5.38 9.33 -6.55
CA LEU A 191 5.78 7.94 -6.39
C LEU A 191 6.32 7.74 -4.97
N PRO A 192 6.00 6.64 -4.29
CA PRO A 192 6.54 6.38 -2.96
C PRO A 192 8.08 6.42 -2.97
N GLU A 193 8.66 7.37 -2.21
CA GLU A 193 10.11 7.56 -2.09
C GLU A 193 10.74 6.36 -1.40
N LYS A 194 10.14 5.95 -0.27
CA LYS A 194 10.62 4.87 0.60
C LYS A 194 9.62 3.73 0.62
N LEU A 195 10.04 2.61 0.06
CA LEU A 195 9.36 1.32 0.21
C LEU A 195 9.26 1.04 1.72
N GLY A 196 8.02 1.01 2.24
CA GLY A 196 7.65 1.25 3.64
C GLY A 196 8.67 0.79 4.68
N THR A 197 9.49 1.72 5.18
CA THR A 197 10.52 1.41 6.18
C THR A 197 10.38 2.36 7.37
N TYR A 198 10.13 1.79 8.55
CA TYR A 198 9.98 2.52 9.80
C TYR A 198 11.12 2.15 10.76
N ILE A 199 11.73 3.16 11.37
CA ILE A 199 12.69 2.97 12.46
C ILE A 199 11.91 3.03 13.76
N LEU A 200 12.06 1.99 14.57
CA LEU A 200 11.37 1.82 15.83
C LEU A 200 12.34 2.00 17.00
N SER A 201 11.87 2.64 18.08
CA SER A 201 12.54 2.70 19.36
C SER A 201 12.33 1.38 20.10
N GLY A 202 13.42 0.79 20.58
CA GLY A 202 13.39 -0.50 21.25
C GLY A 202 13.43 -1.69 20.30
N ASP A 203 13.70 -2.85 20.89
CA ASP A 203 13.56 -4.16 20.26
C ASP A 203 12.33 -4.84 20.86
N SER A 204 11.24 -4.90 20.11
CA SER A 204 10.02 -5.58 20.53
C SER A 204 9.73 -6.76 19.61
N ARG A 205 10.11 -7.95 20.06
CA ARG A 205 9.71 -9.22 19.42
C ARG A 205 8.20 -9.40 19.37
N GLU A 206 7.49 -8.84 20.35
CA GLU A 206 6.02 -8.86 20.40
C GLU A 206 5.42 -8.05 19.25
N LEU A 207 5.93 -6.84 19.01
CA LEU A 207 5.52 -6.00 17.88
C LEU A 207 5.75 -6.70 16.53
N GLY A 208 6.89 -7.39 16.37
CA GLY A 208 7.15 -8.19 15.18
C GLY A 208 6.12 -9.29 14.93
N ARG A 209 5.64 -9.96 15.98
CA ARG A 209 4.56 -10.96 15.86
C ARG A 209 3.24 -10.31 15.49
N VAL A 210 2.88 -9.21 16.15
CA VAL A 210 1.65 -8.46 15.89
C VAL A 210 1.59 -7.99 14.43
N ILE A 211 2.68 -7.41 13.93
CA ILE A 211 2.74 -6.93 12.54
C ILE A 211 2.66 -8.07 11.54
N LYS A 212 3.31 -9.21 11.80
CA LYS A 212 3.19 -10.39 10.93
C LYS A 212 1.76 -10.93 10.90
N SER A 213 1.08 -11.00 12.05
CA SER A 213 -0.33 -11.41 12.12
C SER A 213 -1.25 -10.42 11.40
N TYR A 214 -1.01 -9.11 11.56
CA TYR A 214 -1.76 -8.08 10.85
C TYR A 214 -1.52 -8.09 9.33
N HIS A 215 -0.28 -8.32 8.89
CA HIS A 215 0.05 -8.53 7.47
C HIS A 215 -0.71 -9.73 6.90
N GLN A 216 -0.64 -10.89 7.58
CA GLN A 216 -1.36 -12.10 7.18
C GLN A 216 -2.88 -11.86 7.09
N TYR A 217 -3.44 -11.13 8.04
CA TYR A 217 -4.84 -10.71 7.98
C TYR A 217 -5.12 -9.90 6.71
N CYS A 218 -4.35 -8.85 6.47
CA CYS A 218 -4.57 -7.94 5.36
C CYS A 218 -4.46 -8.59 3.98
N VAL A 219 -3.45 -9.43 3.77
CA VAL A 219 -3.27 -10.13 2.48
C VAL A 219 -4.28 -11.25 2.26
N SER A 220 -4.91 -11.78 3.32
CA SER A 220 -5.94 -12.81 3.22
C SER A 220 -7.38 -12.26 3.17
N SER A 221 -7.58 -10.99 3.51
CA SER A 221 -8.90 -10.34 3.44
C SER A 221 -9.25 -9.78 2.06
N ASP A 222 -8.28 -9.69 1.16
CA ASP A 222 -8.43 -9.17 -0.22
C ASP A 222 -8.70 -10.29 -1.26
N SER A 223 -8.71 -11.55 -0.83
CA SER A 223 -9.02 -12.76 -1.63
C SER A 223 -10.41 -13.30 -1.35
#